data_AF-A0A251XPK2-F1
#
_entry.id   AF-A0A251XPK2-F1
#
_cell.length_a   1.000
_cell.length_b   1.000
_cell.length_c   1.000
_cell.angle_alpha   90.00
_cell.angle_beta   90.00
_cell.angle_gamma   90.00
#
_symmetry.space_group_name_H-M   'P 1'
#
loop_
_entity.id
_entity.type
_entity.pdbx_description
1 polymer ?
#
loop_
_entity_poly.entity_id
_entity_poly.type
_entity_poly.pdbx_seq_one_letter_code
_entity_poly.pdbx_strand_id
1 'polypeptide(L)' 'MHPRFQVPAHLADDLAADPRPVLLVDDLVDTRWTLTVAGRLLRKAGATRVLPFALAQQG' A
#
# COMPACT_ATOMS: atom_id res chain seq x y z
N MET A 1 4.05 -20.31 2.31
CA MET A 1 3.05 -19.35 1.77
C MET A 1 3.80 -18.29 0.99
N HIS A 2 3.52 -18.11 -0.29
CA HIS A 2 4.08 -16.99 -1.06
C HIS A 2 3.52 -15.68 -0.50
N PRO A 3 4.33 -14.64 -0.20
CA PRO A 3 3.80 -13.35 0.16
C PRO A 3 3.01 -12.80 -1.04
N ARG A 4 1.69 -12.78 -0.90
CA ARG A 4 0.74 -12.37 -1.96
C ARG A 4 0.85 -10.89 -2.33
N PHE A 5 1.48 -10.09 -1.49
CA PHE A 5 1.74 -8.66 -1.70
C PHE A 5 3.21 -8.37 -1.49
N GLN A 6 3.82 -7.68 -2.46
CA GLN A 6 5.21 -7.24 -2.41
C GLN A 6 5.27 -5.81 -2.94
N VAL A 7 6.15 -5.00 -2.35
CA VAL A 7 6.51 -3.69 -2.92
C VAL A 7 7.61 -3.95 -3.95
N PRO A 8 7.43 -3.57 -5.23
CA PRO A 8 8.48 -3.69 -6.23
C PRO A 8 9.77 -2.97 -5.79
N ALA A 9 10.94 -3.54 -6.11
CA ALA A 9 12.23 -3.00 -5.65
C ALA A 9 12.43 -1.51 -6.01
N HIS A 10 12.16 -1.13 -7.26
CA HIS A 10 12.28 0.27 -7.69
C HIS A 10 11.43 1.23 -6.85
N LEU A 11 10.21 0.84 -6.47
CA LEU A 11 9.34 1.68 -5.66
C LEU A 11 9.86 1.77 -4.21
N ALA A 12 10.44 0.69 -3.69
CA ALA A 12 11.07 0.73 -2.37
C ALA A 12 12.31 1.62 -2.37
N ASP A 13 13.14 1.55 -3.41
CA ASP A 13 14.33 2.40 -3.56
C ASP A 13 13.96 3.88 -3.66
N ASP A 14 12.93 4.21 -4.46
CA ASP A 14 12.42 5.57 -4.60
C ASP A 14 11.90 6.12 -3.27
N LEU A 15 11.14 5.32 -2.52
CA LEU A 15 10.59 5.72 -1.21
C LEU A 15 11.65 5.81 -0.12
N ALA A 16 12.72 5.02 -0.21
CA ALA A 16 13.86 5.12 0.70
C ALA A 16 14.71 6.37 0.41
N ALA A 17 14.88 6.72 -0.87
CA ALA A 17 15.61 7.91 -1.30
C ALA A 17 14.84 9.22 -1.03
N ASP A 18 13.51 9.21 -1.20
CA ASP A 18 12.62 10.35 -1.00
C ASP A 18 11.35 9.95 -0.20
N PRO A 19 11.43 9.92 1.15
CA PRO A 19 10.30 9.56 2.00
C PRO A 19 9.12 10.54 1.86
N ARG A 20 8.00 10.04 1.34
CA ARG A 20 6.82 10.86 1.01
C ARG A 20 5.48 10.14 1.26
N PRO A 21 4.37 10.87 1.39
CA PRO A 21 3.06 10.25 1.50
C PRO A 21 2.67 9.58 0.18
N VAL A 22 1.98 8.44 0.26
CA VAL A 22 1.48 7.70 -0.91
C VAL A 22 -0.02 7.51 -0.83
N LEU A 23 -0.68 7.58 -1.99
CA LEU A 23 -2.07 7.18 -2.17
C LEU A 23 -2.11 5.70 -2.54
N LEU A 24 -2.78 4.90 -1.72
CA LEU A 24 -3.04 3.49 -2.00
C LEU A 24 -4.44 3.37 -2.58
N VAL A 25 -4.52 2.99 -3.85
CA VAL A 25 -5.78 2.88 -4.59
C VAL A 25 -6.14 1.40 -4.76
N ASP A 26 -7.39 1.07 -4.46
CA ASP A 26 -8.01 -0.23 -4.74
C ASP A 26 -9.35 0.00 -5.48
N ASP A 27 -9.82 -0.96 -6.26
CA ASP A 27 -11.10 -0.80 -6.98
C ASP A 27 -12.29 -1.13 -6.05
N LEU A 28 -12.18 -2.18 -5.27
CA LEU A 28 -13.21 -2.66 -4.36
C LEU A 28 -12.62 -2.99 -3.00
N VAL A 29 -13.18 -2.39 -1.95
CA VAL A 29 -12.87 -2.78 -0.57
C VAL A 29 -13.98 -3.65 0.01
N ASP A 30 -13.62 -4.89 0.38
CA ASP A 30 -14.48 -5.84 1.10
C ASP A 30 -14.09 -5.84 2.60
N THR A 31 -13.20 -6.76 3.01
CA THR A 31 -12.77 -6.90 4.42
C THR A 31 -11.80 -5.82 4.92
N ARG A 32 -11.40 -4.86 4.07
CA ARG A 32 -10.28 -3.91 4.29
C ARG A 32 -8.91 -4.54 4.57
N TRP A 33 -8.80 -5.88 4.52
CA TRP A 33 -7.55 -6.60 4.80
C TRP A 33 -6.46 -6.27 3.78
N THR A 34 -6.79 -6.24 2.49
CA THR A 34 -5.84 -5.91 1.41
C THR A 34 -5.20 -4.55 1.62
N LEU A 35 -6.01 -3.50 1.83
CA LEU A 35 -5.54 -2.15 2.12
C LEU A 35 -4.65 -2.09 3.37
N THR A 36 -5.01 -2.85 4.41
CA THR A 36 -4.25 -2.89 5.66
C THR A 36 -2.86 -3.51 5.45
N VAL A 37 -2.78 -4.65 4.76
CA VAL A 37 -1.50 -5.34 4.48
C VAL A 37 -0.64 -4.53 3.53
N ALA A 38 -1.20 -4.04 2.42
CA ALA A 38 -0.49 -3.21 1.45
C ALA A 38 0.02 -1.91 2.09
N GLY A 39 -0.81 -1.24 2.90
CA GLY A 39 -0.41 -0.04 3.62
C GLY A 39 0.75 -0.28 4.59
N ARG A 40 0.76 -1.42 5.30
CA ARG A 40 1.89 -1.80 6.16
C ARG A 40 3.17 -2.02 5.36
N LEU A 41 3.09 -2.65 4.19
CA LEU A 41 4.25 -2.90 3.34
C LEU A 41 4.84 -1.59 2.80
N LEU A 42 3.99 -0.65 2.37
CA LEU A 42 4.43 0.68 1.91
C LEU A 42 5.08 1.50 3.04
N ARG A 43 4.56 1.42 4.26
CA ARG A 43 5.19 2.07 5.44
C ARG A 43 6.57 1.48 5.74
N LYS A 44 6.75 0.16 5.57
CA LYS A 44 8.07 -0.48 5.72
C LYS A 44 9.04 -0.10 4.61
N ALA A 45 8.54 0.22 3.42
CA ALA A 45 9.35 0.62 2.27
C ALA A 45 9.77 2.09 2.28
N GLY A 46 9.31 2.91 3.24
CA GLY A 46 9.74 4.31 3.40
C GLY A 46 8.64 5.36 3.20
N ALA A 47 7.43 4.98 2.80
CA ALA A 47 6.32 5.93 2.67
C ALA A 47 6.03 6.61 4.02
N THR A 48 5.92 7.94 4.09
CA THR A 48 5.72 8.68 5.36
C THR A 48 4.27 8.66 5.87
N ARG A 49 3.31 8.44 4.96
CA ARG A 49 1.89 8.20 5.24
C ARG A 49 1.31 7.35 4.11
N VAL A 50 0.32 6.52 4.41
CA VAL A 50 -0.48 5.82 3.39
C VAL A 50 -1.91 6.32 3.49
N LEU A 51 -2.42 6.86 2.40
CA LEU A 51 -3.79 7.35 2.27
C LEU A 51 -4.59 6.30 1.49
N PRO A 52 -5.48 5.53 2.12
CA PRO A 52 -6.28 4.54 1.41
C PRO A 52 -7.43 5.20 0.66
N PHE A 53 -7.67 4.77 -0.57
CA PHE A 53 -8.80 5.17 -1.39
C PHE A 53 -9.31 3.95 -2.17
N ALA A 54 -10.63 3.72 -2.12
CA ALA A 54 -11.27 2.66 -2.90
C ALA A 54 -12.41 3.25 -3.73
N LEU A 55 -12.55 2.79 -4.98
CA LEU A 55 -13.62 3.27 -5.86
C LEU A 55 -15.01 2.78 -5.42
N ALA A 56 -15.07 1.59 -4.82
CA ALA A 56 -16.28 1.00 -4.29
C ALA A 56 -16.03 0.30 -2.95
N GLN A 57 -17.08 0.19 -2.14
CA GLN A 57 -17.08 -0.60 -0.90
C GLN A 57 -18.20 -1.64 -0.99
N GLN A 58 -17.84 -2.92 -0.82
CA GLN A 58 -18.81 -4.00 -0.64
C GLN A 58 -19.09 -4.17 0.85
N GLY A 59 -20.37 -4.34 1.20
CA GLY A 59 -20.84 -4.57 2.56
C GLY A 59 -22.07 -5.47 2.55
#